data_AF-A0A2V7HDS7-F1
#
_entry.id   AF-A0A2V7HDS7-F1
#
_cell.length_a   1.000
_cell.length_b   1.000
_cell.length_c   1.000
_cell.angle_alpha   90.00
_cell.angle_beta   90.00
_cell.angle_gamma   90.00
#
_symmetry.space_group_name_H-M   'P 1'
#
loop_
_entity.id
_entity.type
_entity.pdbx_description
1 polymer ?
#
loop_
_entity_poly.entity_id
_entity_poly.type
_entity_poly.pdbx_seq_one_letter_code
_entity_poly.pdbx_strand_id
1 'polypeptide(L)' 'MPFVIAEACINVKDKSCVDVCPVDCIYEGPDQLYIHPDE' A
#
# COMPACT_ATOMS: atom_id res chain seq x y z
N MET A 1 1.47 14.05 -0.30
CA MET A 1 1.61 13.62 -1.71
C MET A 1 1.11 12.19 -1.78
N PRO A 2 0.13 11.90 -2.64
CA PRO A 2 -0.36 10.53 -2.81
C PRO A 2 0.72 9.68 -3.47
N PHE A 3 1.08 8.56 -2.84
CA PHE A 3 1.90 7.52 -3.45
C PHE A 3 0.98 6.46 -4.07
N VAL A 4 1.50 5.73 -5.04
CA VAL A 4 0.76 4.66 -5.73
C VAL A 4 1.52 3.36 -5.62
N ILE A 5 0.79 2.27 -5.36
CA ILE A 5 1.36 0.92 -5.37
C ILE A 5 1.39 0.43 -6.81
N ALA A 6 2.58 0.09 -7.29
CA ALA A 6 2.82 -0.40 -8.63
C ALA A 6 2.62 -1.92 -8.74
N GLU A 7 2.60 -2.42 -9.98
CA GLU A 7 2.39 -3.85 -10.32
C GLU A 7 3.38 -4.81 -9.66
N ALA A 8 4.56 -4.34 -9.25
CA ALA A 8 5.55 -5.13 -8.53
C ALA A 8 5.05 -5.65 -7.18
N CYS A 9 3.98 -5.08 -6.62
CA CYS A 9 3.39 -5.52 -5.36
C CYS A 9 2.45 -6.74 -5.52
N ILE A 10 2.02 -7.06 -6.75
CA ILE A 10 1.06 -8.14 -7.04
C ILE A 10 1.66 -9.49 -6.62
N ASN A 11 0.95 -10.25 -5.80
CA ASN A 11 1.38 -11.53 -5.20
C ASN A 11 2.64 -11.50 -4.32
N VAL A 12 3.30 -10.35 -4.16
CA VAL A 12 4.46 -10.20 -3.27
C VAL A 12 4.01 -9.79 -1.87
N LYS A 13 3.20 -8.72 -1.78
CA LYS A 13 2.70 -8.16 -0.51
C LYS A 13 3.80 -8.02 0.56
N ASP A 14 4.88 -7.33 0.21
CA ASP A 14 6.07 -7.14 1.07
C ASP A 14 5.76 -6.44 2.41
N LYS A 15 4.69 -5.63 2.47
CA LYS A 15 4.17 -4.93 3.66
C LYS A 15 5.13 -3.95 4.35
N SER A 16 6.39 -3.84 3.94
CA SER A 16 7.35 -2.85 4.47
C SER A 16 6.88 -1.40 4.34
N CYS A 17 6.04 -1.11 3.33
CA CYS A 17 5.44 0.21 3.15
C CYS A 17 4.38 0.55 4.20
N VAL A 18 3.74 -0.44 4.83
CA VAL A 18 2.70 -0.24 5.86
C VAL A 18 3.34 0.27 7.15
N ASP A 19 4.43 -0.38 7.58
CA ASP A 19 5.11 -0.05 8.86
C ASP A 19 5.71 1.38 8.88
N VAL A 20 6.00 1.94 7.71
CA VAL A 20 6.57 3.28 7.57
C VAL A 20 5.53 4.35 7.22
N CYS A 21 4.28 3.96 6.98
CA CYS A 21 3.24 4.91 6.58
C CYS A 21 2.86 5.81 7.77
N PRO A 22 3.10 7.13 7.71
CA PRO A 22 2.90 8.03 8.86
C PRO A 22 1.43 8.23 9.24
N VAL A 23 0.51 7.89 8.33
CA VAL A 23 -0.94 8.09 8.47
C VAL A 23 -1.74 6.79 8.33
N ASP A 24 -1.05 5.64 8.23
CA ASP A 24 -1.66 4.30 8.14
C ASP A 24 -2.74 4.14 7.05
N CYS A 25 -2.58 4.81 5.90
CA CYS A 25 -3.57 4.81 4.81
C CYS A 25 -3.42 3.64 3.81
N ILE A 26 -2.76 2.54 4.21
CA ILE A 26 -2.46 1.40 3.32
C ILE A 26 -3.26 0.17 3.74
N TYR A 27 -4.01 -0.40 2.80
CA TYR A 27 -4.92 -1.52 3.01
C TYR A 27 -4.51 -2.75 2.21
N GLU A 28 -4.66 -3.93 2.81
CA GLU A 28 -4.41 -5.20 2.14
C GLU A 28 -5.64 -5.65 1.34
N GLY A 29 -5.47 -5.80 0.02
CA GLY A 29 -6.47 -6.39 -0.84
C GLY A 29 -6.11 -7.81 -1.29
N PRO A 30 -6.90 -8.39 -2.21
CA PRO A 30 -6.77 -9.79 -2.62
C PRO A 30 -5.43 -10.08 -3.30
N ASP A 31 -5.00 -9.21 -4.23
CA ASP A 31 -3.80 -9.47 -5.06
C ASP A 31 -2.61 -8.56 -4.69
N GLN A 32 -2.87 -7.38 -4.13
CA GLN A 32 -1.86 -6.38 -3.77
C GLN A 32 -2.35 -5.48 -2.62
N LEU A 33 -1.47 -4.60 -2.16
CA LEU A 33 -1.78 -3.52 -1.23
C LEU A 33 -2.36 -2.31 -1.99
N TYR A 34 -3.16 -1.49 -1.30
CA TYR A 34 -3.83 -0.31 -1.85
C TYR A 34 -3.63 0.89 -0.94
N ILE A 35 -3.37 2.06 -1.51
CA ILE A 35 -3.25 3.33 -0.77
C ILE A 35 -4.55 4.12 -0.93
N HIS A 36 -5.12 4.59 0.17
CA HIS A 36 -6.26 5.51 0.16
C HIS A 36 -5.75 6.96 0.15
N PRO A 37 -5.95 7.73 -0.95
CA PRO A 37 -5.34 9.04 -1.11
C PRO A 37 -6.04 10.17 -0.32
N ASP A 38 -7.29 9.95 0.10
CA ASP A 38 -8.13 10.95 0.77
C ASP A 38 -8.17 10.77 2.30
N GLU A 39 -7.36 9.84 2.82
CA GLU A 39 -7.11 9.64 4.26
C GLU A 39 -5.81 10.31 4.68
#